data_AF-A0AA51UFE4-F1
#
_entry.id   AF-A0AA51UFE4-F1
#
_cell.length_a   1.000
_cell.length_b   1.000
_cell.length_c   1.000
_cell.angle_alpha   90.00
_cell.angle_beta   90.00
_cell.angle_gamma   90.00
#
_symmetry.space_group_name_H-M   'P 1'
#
loop_
_entity.id
_entity.type
_entity.pdbx_description
1 polymer ?
#
loop_
_entity_poly.entity_id
_entity_poly.type
_entity_poly.pdbx_seq_one_letter_code
_entity_poly.pdbx_strand_id
1 'polypeptide(L)'
;MNSISIFNFIDLAIRLCIVILSLLTSHLLLKLDADVIRSRIYVSFKNLKKYFIFLTIGFLLYLSEALLSVNSIPGSMQHDAAKGIMLTIFQFSILVFLYHLYVAIRVPDRRIL
;
A
#
# COMPACT_ATOMS: atom_id res chain seq x y z
N MET A 1 -11.06 26.20 2.38
CA MET A 1 -11.28 24.81 1.92
C MET A 1 -12.08 24.07 2.98
N ASN A 2 -13.13 23.35 2.59
CA ASN A 2 -13.97 22.60 3.52
C ASN A 2 -13.23 21.30 3.96
N SER A 3 -13.44 20.80 5.17
CA SER A 3 -12.73 19.61 5.70
C SER A 3 -12.89 18.37 4.80
N ILE A 4 -14.08 18.21 4.21
CA ILE A 4 -14.41 17.15 3.25
C ILE A 4 -13.54 17.24 1.98
N SER A 5 -13.28 18.45 1.47
CA SER A 5 -12.45 18.64 0.28
C SER A 5 -10.98 18.28 0.49
N ILE A 6 -10.46 18.49 1.71
CA ILE A 6 -9.09 18.12 2.08
C ILE A 6 -8.97 16.58 2.16
N PHE A 7 -9.96 15.91 2.75
CA PHE A 7 -9.97 14.46 2.86
C PHE A 7 -9.96 13.78 1.48
N ASN A 8 -10.83 14.23 0.57
CA ASN A 8 -10.88 13.70 -0.80
C ASN A 8 -9.59 13.95 -1.58
N PHE A 9 -8.95 15.11 -1.38
CA PHE A 9 -7.66 15.40 -2.00
C PHE A 9 -6.55 14.48 -1.50
N ILE A 10 -6.50 14.22 -0.19
CA ILE A 10 -5.52 13.30 0.42
C ILE A 10 -5.74 11.87 -0.08
N ASP A 11 -6.99 11.38 -0.13
CA ASP A 11 -7.32 10.07 -0.69
C ASP A 11 -6.83 9.95 -2.14
N LEU A 12 -7.11 10.95 -2.97
CA LEU A 12 -6.62 10.98 -4.36
C LEU A 12 -5.08 10.98 -4.43
N ALA A 13 -4.41 11.78 -3.61
CA ALA A 13 -2.95 11.84 -3.58
C ALA A 13 -2.32 10.50 -3.18
N ILE A 14 -2.88 9.82 -2.18
CA ILE A 14 -2.43 8.48 -1.76
C ILE A 14 -2.60 7.48 -2.90
N ARG A 15 -3.76 7.48 -3.58
CA ARG A 15 -4.02 6.60 -4.73
C ARG A 15 -3.04 6.86 -5.86
N LEU A 16 -2.75 8.12 -6.18
CA LEU A 16 -1.76 8.47 -7.20
C LEU A 16 -0.36 7.98 -6.82
N CYS A 17 0.06 8.12 -5.56
CA CYS A 17 1.33 7.59 -5.07
C CYS A 17 1.42 6.07 -5.19
N ILE A 18 0.33 5.35 -4.89
CA ILE A 18 0.23 3.89 -5.08
C ILE A 18 0.42 3.53 -6.56
N VAL A 19 -0.25 4.24 -7.48
CA VAL A 19 -0.11 4.02 -8.93
C VAL A 19 1.33 4.26 -9.38
N ILE A 20 1.94 5.38 -8.98
CA ILE A 20 3.31 5.73 -9.35
C ILE A 20 4.30 4.66 -8.83
N LEU A 21 4.21 4.27 -7.56
CA LEU A 21 5.09 3.25 -7.00
C LEU A 21 4.89 1.87 -7.66
N SER A 22 3.65 1.54 -8.02
CA SER A 22 3.35 0.28 -8.72
C SER A 22 3.99 0.27 -10.12
N LEU A 23 3.92 1.38 -10.84
CA LEU A 23 4.57 1.53 -12.16
C LEU A 23 6.10 1.47 -12.04
N LEU A 24 6.69 2.19 -11.09
CA LEU A 24 8.14 2.17 -10.85
C LEU A 24 8.64 0.78 -10.46
N THR A 25 7.91 0.09 -9.58
CA THR A 25 8.25 -1.28 -9.17
C THR A 25 8.13 -2.24 -10.35
N SER A 26 7.06 -2.13 -11.14
CA SER A 26 6.87 -2.96 -12.35
C SER A 26 7.98 -2.73 -13.37
N HIS A 27 8.37 -1.47 -13.59
CA HIS A 27 9.48 -1.14 -14.47
C HIS A 27 10.80 -1.77 -14.00
N LEU A 28 11.09 -1.74 -12.69
CA LEU A 28 12.27 -2.40 -12.14
C LEU A 28 12.23 -3.92 -12.29
N LEU A 29 11.07 -4.54 -12.05
CA LEU A 29 10.88 -5.98 -12.20
C LEU A 29 11.10 -6.46 -13.64
N LEU A 30 10.72 -5.64 -14.64
CA LEU A 30 10.94 -5.94 -16.05
C LEU A 30 12.39 -5.74 -16.50
N LYS A 31 13.13 -4.85 -15.83
CA LYS A 31 14.50 -4.49 -16.21
C LYS A 31 15.57 -5.37 -15.56
N LEU A 32 15.30 -5.91 -14.38
CA LEU A 32 16.28 -6.66 -13.58
C LEU A 32 16.12 -8.17 -13.78
N ASP A 33 17.24 -8.88 -13.79
CA ASP A 33 17.24 -10.34 -13.80
C ASP A 33 16.64 -10.91 -12.52
N ALA A 34 15.97 -12.06 -12.65
CA ALA A 34 15.31 -12.75 -11.54
C ALA A 34 16.26 -13.06 -10.38
N ASP A 35 17.53 -13.37 -10.66
CA ASP A 35 18.52 -13.67 -9.62
C ASP A 35 18.96 -12.43 -8.85
N VAL A 36 19.04 -11.27 -9.52
CA VAL A 36 19.30 -9.99 -8.88
C VAL A 36 18.15 -9.63 -7.95
N ILE A 37 16.91 -9.77 -8.43
CA ILE A 37 15.70 -9.54 -7.63
C ILE A 37 15.69 -10.46 -6.40
N ARG A 38 15.96 -11.75 -6.58
CA ARG A 38 15.99 -12.75 -5.50
C ARG A 38 16.99 -12.38 -4.41
N SER A 39 18.23 -12.08 -4.79
CA SER A 39 19.30 -11.69 -3.85
C SER A 39 18.92 -10.45 -3.04
N ARG A 40 18.33 -9.44 -3.70
CA ARG A 40 17.90 -8.20 -3.07
C ARG A 40 16.73 -8.38 -2.09
N ILE A 41 15.72 -9.14 -2.51
CA ILE A 41 14.58 -9.49 -1.66
C ILE A 41 15.07 -10.28 -0.45
N TYR A 42 16.03 -11.20 -0.62
CA TYR A 42 16.59 -11.98 0.48
C TYR A 42 17.25 -11.09 1.55
N VAL A 43 18.07 -10.12 1.14
CA VAL A 43 18.69 -9.15 2.06
C VAL A 43 17.64 -8.30 2.80
N SER A 44 16.59 -7.89 2.08
CA SER A 44 15.52 -7.04 2.64
C SER A 44 14.38 -7.84 3.28
N PHE A 45 14.48 -9.17 3.35
CA PHE A 45 13.36 -10.07 3.64
C PHE A 45 12.74 -9.80 5.01
N LYS A 46 13.57 -9.53 6.03
CA LYS A 46 13.10 -9.22 7.38
C LYS A 46 12.18 -7.99 7.40
N ASN A 47 12.53 -6.95 6.65
CA ASN A 47 11.73 -5.75 6.55
C ASN A 47 10.48 -5.98 5.70
N LEU A 48 10.62 -6.64 4.54
CA LEU A 48 9.47 -6.97 3.68
C LEU A 48 8.44 -7.83 4.42
N LYS A 49 8.87 -8.81 5.21
CA LYS A 49 8.00 -9.64 6.05
C LYS A 49 7.21 -8.78 7.04
N LYS A 50 7.87 -7.85 7.73
CA LYS A 50 7.20 -6.94 8.69
C LYS A 50 6.10 -6.12 8.00
N TYR A 51 6.39 -5.52 6.86
CA TYR A 51 5.43 -4.68 6.14
C TYR A 51 4.34 -5.49 5.44
N PHE A 52 4.64 -6.72 5.03
CA PHE A 52 3.63 -7.66 4.54
C PHE A 52 2.63 -8.03 5.64
N ILE A 53 3.09 -8.29 6.87
CA ILE A 53 2.20 -8.52 8.02
C ILE A 53 1.32 -7.29 8.27
N PHE A 54 1.88 -6.08 8.21
CA PHE A 54 1.12 -4.84 8.35
C PHE A 54 0.04 -4.68 7.26
N LEU A 55 0.39 -4.97 6.01
CA LEU A 55 -0.56 -4.99 4.88
C LEU A 55 -1.70 -5.99 5.12
N THR A 56 -1.38 -7.21 5.55
CA THR A 56 -2.38 -8.25 5.85
C THR A 56 -3.34 -7.82 6.95
N ILE A 57 -2.84 -7.19 8.02
CA ILE A 57 -3.72 -6.66 9.09
C ILE A 57 -4.64 -5.57 8.53
N GLY A 58 -4.11 -4.63 7.74
CA GLY A 58 -4.91 -3.60 7.09
C GLY A 58 -5.99 -4.18 6.17
N PHE A 59 -5.65 -5.22 5.40
CA PHE A 59 -6.60 -5.93 4.55
C PHE A 59 -7.70 -6.64 5.34
N LEU A 60 -7.33 -7.32 6.44
CA LEU A 60 -8.30 -7.99 7.32
C LEU A 60 -9.28 -7.00 7.95
N LEU A 61 -8.80 -5.82 8.38
CA LEU A 61 -9.66 -4.76 8.90
C LEU A 61 -10.65 -4.26 7.86
N TYR A 62 -10.15 -3.98 6.64
CA TYR A 62 -11.00 -3.57 5.53
C TYR A 62 -12.04 -4.64 5.16
N LEU A 63 -11.63 -5.91 5.09
CA LEU A 63 -12.55 -7.02 4.78
C LEU A 63 -13.58 -7.23 5.90
N SER A 64 -13.17 -7.12 7.17
CA SER A 64 -14.08 -7.26 8.31
C SER A 64 -15.17 -6.19 8.29
N GLU A 65 -14.80 -4.94 7.97
CA GLU A 65 -15.77 -3.87 7.79
C GLU A 65 -16.72 -4.17 6.62
N ALA A 66 -16.19 -4.61 5.48
CA ALA A 66 -17.01 -4.95 4.32
C ALA A 66 -18.04 -6.04 4.66
N LEU A 67 -17.63 -7.08 5.41
CA LEU A 67 -18.52 -8.16 5.85
C LEU A 67 -19.60 -7.68 6.83
N LEU A 68 -19.26 -6.78 7.76
CA LEU A 68 -20.22 -6.17 8.67
C LEU A 68 -21.21 -5.27 7.93
N SER A 69 -20.77 -4.62 6.85
CA SER A 69 -21.60 -3.72 6.05
C SER A 69 -22.69 -4.40 5.24
N VAL A 70 -22.52 -5.68 4.89
CA VAL A 70 -23.56 -6.45 4.19
C VAL A 70 -24.82 -6.61 5.04
N ASN A 71 -24.68 -6.60 6.38
CA ASN A 71 -25.78 -6.83 7.31
C ASN A 71 -26.26 -5.54 8.01
N SER A 72 -25.74 -4.36 7.64
CA SER A 72 -26.05 -3.10 8.29
C SER A 72 -27.14 -2.31 7.55
N ILE A 73 -27.84 -1.42 8.28
CA ILE A 73 -28.86 -0.55 7.70
C ILE A 73 -28.17 0.49 6.80
N PRO A 74 -28.52 0.58 5.50
CA PRO A 74 -27.97 1.57 4.59
C PRO A 74 -28.21 3.00 5.11
N GLY A 75 -27.17 3.84 5.14
CA GLY A 75 -27.29 5.26 5.48
C GLY A 75 -27.04 5.63 6.96
N SER A 76 -26.46 4.73 7.76
CA SER A 76 -25.98 5.10 9.09
C SER A 76 -24.62 5.83 8.99
N MET A 77 -24.60 7.13 9.36
CA MET A 77 -23.39 7.98 9.29
C MET A 77 -22.16 7.36 10.01
N GLN A 78 -22.39 6.64 11.11
CA GLN A 78 -21.31 6.01 11.87
C GLN A 78 -20.63 4.89 11.08
N HIS A 79 -21.39 4.16 10.28
CA HIS A 79 -20.88 3.05 9.49
C HIS A 79 -20.11 3.55 8.26
N ASP A 80 -20.63 4.59 7.59
CA ASP A 80 -19.94 5.25 6.48
C ASP A 80 -18.59 5.86 6.92
N ALA A 81 -18.52 6.43 8.13
CA ALA A 81 -17.28 6.94 8.70
C ALA A 81 -16.27 5.82 9.02
N ALA A 82 -16.72 4.72 9.64
CA ALA A 82 -15.87 3.57 9.95
C ALA A 82 -15.28 2.93 8.69
N LYS A 83 -16.09 2.78 7.64
CA LYS A 83 -15.68 2.32 6.31
C LYS A 83 -14.57 3.18 5.72
N GLY A 84 -14.74 4.51 5.74
CA GLY A 84 -13.74 5.45 5.23
C GLY A 84 -12.41 5.37 5.97
N ILE A 85 -12.43 5.18 7.29
CA ILE A 85 -11.22 5.01 8.10
C ILE A 85 -10.51 3.70 7.75
N MET A 86 -11.22 2.58 7.70
CA MET A 86 -10.63 1.27 7.38
C MET A 86 -10.05 1.24 5.97
N LEU A 87 -10.73 1.86 5.00
CA LEU A 87 -10.22 2.01 3.64
C LEU A 87 -8.93 2.85 3.62
N THR A 88 -8.87 3.96 4.34
CA THR A 88 -7.67 4.81 4.43
C THR A 88 -6.49 4.05 5.04
N ILE A 89 -6.74 3.28 6.12
CA ILE A 89 -5.70 2.44 6.75
C ILE A 89 -5.16 1.41 5.76
N PHE A 90 -6.05 0.77 4.99
CA PHE A 90 -5.66 -0.22 3.98
C PHE A 90 -4.88 0.41 2.82
N GLN A 91 -5.30 1.57 2.31
CA GLN A 91 -4.55 2.29 1.29
C GLN A 91 -3.15 2.67 1.79
N PHE A 92 -3.04 3.16 3.02
CA PHE A 92 -1.76 3.50 3.62
C PHE A 92 -0.86 2.26 3.78
N SER A 93 -1.42 1.12 4.16
CA SER A 93 -0.65 -0.12 4.27
C SER A 93 -0.15 -0.63 2.93
N ILE A 94 -0.95 -0.50 1.85
CA ILE A 94 -0.49 -0.76 0.47
C ILE A 94 0.66 0.16 0.11
N LEU A 95 0.52 1.47 0.36
CA LEU A 95 1.52 2.46 0.01
C LEU A 95 2.86 2.17 0.70
N VAL A 96 2.83 1.92 2.01
CA VAL A 96 4.01 1.59 2.81
C VAL A 96 4.67 0.30 2.31
N PHE A 97 3.89 -0.73 2.02
CA PHE A 97 4.42 -1.98 1.50
C PHE A 97 5.08 -1.80 0.13
N LEU A 98 4.41 -1.12 -0.82
CA LEU A 98 4.96 -0.82 -2.14
C LEU A 98 6.24 0.00 -2.08
N TYR A 99 6.30 0.99 -1.19
CA TYR A 99 7.50 1.77 -0.98
C TYR A 99 8.68 0.88 -0.53
N HIS A 100 8.45 0.01 0.45
CA HIS A 100 9.50 -0.89 0.92
C HIS A 100 9.89 -1.96 -0.10
N LEU A 101 8.93 -2.43 -0.92
CA LEU A 101 9.21 -3.33 -2.03
C LEU A 101 10.06 -2.64 -3.11
N TYR A 102 9.69 -1.42 -3.49
CA TYR A 102 10.45 -0.61 -4.43
C TYR A 102 11.88 -0.39 -3.95
N VAL A 103 12.07 0.04 -2.70
CA VAL A 103 13.39 0.26 -2.10
C VAL A 103 14.20 -1.04 -2.03
N ALA A 104 13.56 -2.17 -1.72
CA ALA A 104 14.24 -3.46 -1.67
C ALA A 104 14.78 -3.88 -3.05
N ILE A 105 14.02 -3.65 -4.12
CA ILE A 105 14.39 -4.04 -5.48
C ILE A 105 15.36 -3.04 -6.13
N ARG A 106 15.22 -1.75 -5.83
CA ARG A 106 16.01 -0.67 -6.42
C ARG A 106 17.51 -0.93 -6.23
N VAL A 107 18.22 -1.04 -7.35
CA VAL A 107 19.68 -1.13 -7.33
C VAL A 107 20.25 0.27 -7.11
N PRO A 108 21.13 0.49 -6.11
CA PRO A 108 21.87 1.75 -6.04
C PRO A 108 22.79 1.84 -7.27
N ASP A 109 22.72 2.95 -8.00
CA ASP A 109 23.58 3.29 -9.15
C ASP A 109 25.05 3.53 -8.73
N ARG A 110 25.58 2.75 -7.79
CA ARG A 110 27.02 2.66 -7.62
C ARG A 110 27.54 1.79 -8.75
N ARG A 111 27.89 2.46 -9.85
CA ARG A 111 29.01 2.03 -10.70
C ARG A 111 30.18 1.73 -9.75
N ILE A 112 30.38 0.46 -9.44
CA ILE A 112 31.66 -0.02 -8.95
C ILE A 112 32.53 -0.03 -10.21
N LEU A 113 33.17 1.11 -10.46
CA LEU A 113 34.33 1.24 -11.34
C LEU A 113 35.56 0.90 -10.50
#